data_AF-A0A0N5BF32-F1
#
_entry.id   AF-A0A0N5BF32-F1
#
_cell.length_a   1.000
_cell.length_b   1.000
_cell.length_c   1.000
_cell.angle_alpha   90.00
_cell.angle_beta   90.00
_cell.angle_gamma   90.00
#
_symmetry.space_group_name_H-M   'P 1'
#
loop_
_entity.id
_entity.type
_entity.pdbx_description
1 polymer ?
#
loop_
_entity_poly.entity_id
_entity_poly.type
_entity_poly.pdbx_seq_one_letter_code
_entity_poly.pdbx_strand_id
1 'polypeptide(L)'
;MPRLPLSTPLTTSNGDSTTKSTNSLTKYNDDNENAKKFDAFIVKQITDNIFCIEENSSNFEAKSLIYLIIGEEKACLIDTGFGSGDLNEYIQSLKIVKDKMKIIVINTHNHCEEVSFFIFVN
;
A
#
# COMPACT_ATOMS: atom_id res chain seq x y z
N MET A 1 -1.38 31.28 25.47
CA MET A 1 -0.47 30.13 25.24
C MET A 1 0.84 30.67 24.70
N PRO A 2 2.02 30.27 25.19
CA PRO A 2 3.30 30.76 24.65
C PRO A 2 3.63 30.06 23.34
N ARG A 3 4.07 30.83 22.34
CA ARG A 3 4.41 30.36 20.98
C ARG A 3 5.91 29.99 20.96
N LEU A 4 6.24 28.78 20.49
CA LEU A 4 7.62 28.32 20.33
C LEU A 4 8.33 29.06 19.16
N PRO A 5 9.64 29.33 19.24
CA PRO A 5 10.37 30.05 18.20
C PRO A 5 10.69 29.18 16.98
N LEU A 6 10.73 29.82 15.82
CA LEU A 6 11.01 29.23 14.50
C LEU A 6 12.52 28.95 14.36
N SER A 7 12.91 27.71 14.06
CA SER A 7 14.32 27.35 13.85
C SER A 7 14.79 27.74 12.43
N THR A 8 15.97 28.37 12.37
CA THR A 8 16.71 28.73 11.16
C THR A 8 17.37 27.51 10.50
N PRO A 9 17.56 27.49 9.16
CA PRO A 9 18.14 26.36 8.45
C PRO A 9 19.66 26.30 8.62
N LEU A 10 20.20 25.09 8.89
CA LEU A 10 21.63 24.81 8.82
C LEU A 10 22.05 24.53 7.37
N THR A 11 23.07 25.23 6.91
CA THR A 11 23.82 24.90 5.67
C THR A 11 25.08 24.14 6.05
N THR A 12 25.30 22.96 5.47
CA THR A 12 26.65 22.36 5.36
C THR A 12 26.83 21.64 4.03
N SER A 13 28.06 21.70 3.55
CA SER A 13 28.57 21.51 2.21
C SER A 13 28.73 20.07 1.71
N ASN A 14 28.85 19.97 0.37
CA ASN A 14 29.11 18.82 -0.48
C ASN A 14 30.15 17.79 0.03
N GLY A 15 29.84 16.50 -0.21
CA GLY A 15 30.78 15.39 -0.07
C GLY A 15 30.18 14.06 -0.56
N ASP A 16 30.56 13.70 -1.79
CA ASP A 16 30.67 12.35 -2.35
C ASP A 16 29.40 11.50 -2.62
N SER A 17 29.12 11.33 -3.90
CA SER A 17 28.05 10.50 -4.47
C SER A 17 28.46 9.03 -4.49
N THR A 18 27.97 8.25 -3.53
CA THR A 18 27.85 6.80 -3.67
C THR A 18 26.48 6.35 -3.14
N THR A 19 25.42 6.66 -3.89
CA THR A 19 24.10 6.06 -3.67
C THR A 19 24.17 4.58 -4.02
N LYS A 20 24.30 3.75 -2.98
CA LYS A 20 24.03 2.32 -3.02
C LYS A 20 22.59 2.14 -3.49
N SER A 21 22.46 1.59 -4.69
CA SER A 21 21.22 1.13 -5.29
C SER A 21 20.46 0.27 -4.28
N THR A 22 19.35 0.79 -3.79
CA THR A 22 18.36 -0.02 -3.08
C THR A 22 17.68 -0.91 -4.12
N ASN A 23 17.97 -2.20 -4.04
CA ASN A 23 17.42 -3.25 -4.89
C ASN A 23 15.89 -3.13 -4.98
N SER A 24 15.39 -2.63 -6.11
CA SER A 24 14.04 -2.90 -6.57
C SER A 24 13.92 -4.41 -6.76
N LEU A 25 13.19 -5.08 -5.88
CA LEU A 25 12.89 -6.51 -6.01
C LEU A 25 11.85 -6.69 -7.12
N THR A 26 12.28 -6.52 -8.37
CA THR A 26 11.56 -7.03 -9.54
C THR A 26 11.97 -8.47 -9.74
N LYS A 27 11.01 -9.39 -9.55
CA LYS A 27 10.78 -10.63 -10.31
C LYS A 27 9.76 -11.51 -9.57
N TYR A 28 8.47 -11.25 -9.80
CA TYR A 28 7.48 -12.32 -9.81
C TYR A 28 7.34 -12.77 -11.26
N ASN A 29 7.47 -14.08 -11.48
CA ASN A 29 7.58 -14.67 -12.81
C ASN A 29 6.26 -14.58 -13.58
N ASP A 30 6.44 -14.27 -14.85
CA ASP A 30 5.45 -14.15 -15.91
C ASP A 30 4.95 -15.54 -16.32
N ASP A 31 3.69 -15.85 -16.00
CA ASP A 31 2.89 -16.85 -16.69
C ASP A 31 1.48 -16.26 -16.96
N ASN A 32 1.29 -15.95 -18.24
CA ASN A 32 0.12 -15.48 -19.00
C ASN A 32 -1.29 -15.62 -18.36
N GLU A 33 -2.10 -14.58 -18.57
CA GLU A 33 -3.48 -14.29 -18.11
C GLU A 33 -3.64 -13.59 -16.75
N ASN A 34 -2.88 -13.95 -15.72
CA ASN A 34 -2.99 -13.29 -14.40
C ASN A 34 -2.32 -11.91 -14.33
N ALA A 35 -1.33 -11.65 -15.20
CA ALA A 35 -0.61 -10.38 -15.22
C ALA A 35 -1.56 -9.19 -15.46
N LYS A 36 -2.52 -9.32 -16.38
CA LYS A 36 -3.50 -8.25 -16.66
C LYS A 36 -4.57 -8.07 -15.60
N LYS A 37 -4.79 -9.10 -14.77
CA LYS A 37 -5.92 -9.12 -13.83
C LYS A 37 -5.75 -8.11 -12.70
N PHE A 38 -4.50 -7.84 -12.33
CA PHE A 38 -4.16 -6.95 -11.22
C PHE A 38 -3.30 -5.76 -11.66
N ASP A 39 -3.37 -5.35 -12.94
CA ASP A 39 -2.64 -4.21 -13.48
C ASP A 39 -2.89 -2.91 -12.69
N ALA A 40 -4.04 -2.81 -12.00
CA ALA A 40 -4.38 -1.68 -11.15
C ALA A 40 -3.56 -1.62 -9.85
N PHE A 41 -2.99 -2.73 -9.37
CA PHE A 41 -2.40 -2.82 -8.04
C PHE A 41 -0.90 -3.11 -8.05
N ILE A 42 -0.15 -2.36 -7.24
CA ILE A 42 1.29 -2.58 -7.03
C ILE A 42 1.55 -2.68 -5.53
N VAL A 43 2.01 -3.84 -5.08
CA VAL A 43 2.42 -4.04 -3.67
C VAL A 43 3.88 -3.64 -3.45
N LYS A 44 4.13 -2.93 -2.35
CA LYS A 44 5.45 -2.58 -1.83
C LYS A 44 5.55 -3.00 -0.38
N GLN A 45 6.56 -3.78 -0.05
CA GLN A 45 6.85 -4.14 1.34
C GLN A 45 7.59 -2.99 2.02
N ILE A 46 7.08 -2.53 3.18
CA ILE A 46 7.71 -1.50 4.00
C ILE A 46 8.54 -2.16 5.10
N THR A 47 7.96 -3.15 5.79
CA THR A 47 8.63 -4.00 6.79
C THR A 47 8.09 -5.43 6.68
N ASP A 48 8.62 -6.36 7.47
CA ASP A 48 8.20 -7.78 7.45
C ASP A 48 6.68 -7.98 7.53
N ASN A 49 5.99 -7.13 8.29
CA ASN A 49 4.55 -7.24 8.55
C ASN A 49 3.72 -6.08 7.97
N ILE A 50 4.32 -5.16 7.22
CA ILE A 50 3.62 -3.97 6.72
C ILE A 50 3.87 -3.81 5.21
N PHE A 51 2.77 -3.74 4.47
CA PHE A 51 2.74 -3.62 3.02
C PHE A 51 1.90 -2.40 2.63
N CYS A 52 2.32 -1.71 1.58
CA CYS A 52 1.55 -0.68 0.92
C CYS A 52 1.15 -1.18 -0.46
N ILE A 53 -0.14 -1.17 -0.74
CA ILE A 53 -0.72 -1.48 -2.04
C ILE A 53 -1.08 -0.14 -2.68
N GLU A 54 -0.38 0.21 -3.76
CA GLU A 54 -0.72 1.36 -4.59
C GLU A 54 -1.76 0.93 -5.61
N GLU A 55 -2.89 1.64 -5.63
CA GLU A 55 -3.89 1.50 -6.68
C GLU A 55 -3.77 2.64 -7.69
N ASN A 56 -3.58 2.27 -8.95
CA ASN A 56 -3.62 3.18 -10.09
C ASN A 56 -4.99 3.10 -10.75
N SER A 57 -5.65 4.24 -10.95
CA SER A 57 -6.83 4.33 -11.79
C SER A 57 -6.49 5.07 -13.07
N SER A 58 -7.03 4.61 -14.20
CA SER A 58 -6.93 5.34 -15.48
C SER A 58 -7.62 6.70 -15.45
N ASN A 59 -8.50 6.92 -14.47
CA ASN A 59 -9.37 8.09 -14.39
C ASN A 59 -8.85 9.20 -13.47
N PHE A 60 -7.80 8.92 -12.69
CA PHE A 60 -7.24 9.84 -11.71
C PHE A 60 -5.71 9.88 -11.84
N GLU A 61 -5.13 11.09 -11.83
CA GLU A 61 -3.66 11.24 -11.78
C GLU A 61 -3.10 10.90 -10.39
N ALA A 62 -3.96 10.80 -9.38
CA ALA A 62 -3.62 10.41 -8.02
C ALA A 62 -3.65 8.88 -7.86
N LYS A 63 -2.79 8.38 -6.97
CA LYS A 63 -2.76 6.97 -6.55
C LYS A 63 -3.45 6.83 -5.20
N SER A 64 -4.21 5.75 -5.02
CA SER A 64 -4.68 5.40 -3.68
C SER A 64 -3.63 4.57 -2.96
N LEU A 65 -3.44 4.84 -1.68
CA LEU A 65 -2.51 4.11 -0.83
C LEU A 65 -3.29 3.28 0.17
N ILE A 66 -3.26 1.97 -0.01
CA ILE A 66 -3.90 1.01 0.88
C ILE A 66 -2.81 0.34 1.72
N TYR A 67 -2.98 0.25 3.04
CA TYR A 67 -1.99 -0.41 3.90
C TYR A 67 -2.50 -1.76 4.41
N LEU A 68 -1.67 -2.79 4.27
CA LEU A 68 -1.93 -4.12 4.80
C LEU A 68 -0.92 -4.42 5.91
N ILE A 69 -1.43 -4.60 7.12
CA ILE A 69 -0.66 -4.94 8.32
C ILE A 69 -0.99 -6.37 8.72
N ILE A 70 0.02 -7.22 8.81
CA ILE A 70 -0.12 -8.64 9.15
C ILE A 70 0.18 -8.84 10.64
N GLY A 71 -0.85 -9.17 11.42
CA GLY A 71 -0.69 -9.64 12.80
C GLY A 71 -0.50 -11.15 12.87
N GLU A 72 -0.44 -11.69 14.09
CA GLU A 72 -0.29 -13.14 14.29
C GLU A 72 -1.59 -13.90 13.97
N GLU A 73 -2.73 -13.36 14.42
CA GLU A 73 -4.07 -13.95 14.30
C GLU A 73 -4.96 -13.30 13.23
N LYS A 74 -4.78 -11.99 13.01
CA LYS A 74 -5.61 -11.17 12.12
C LYS A 74 -4.73 -10.23 11.31
N ALA A 75 -5.19 -9.85 10.14
CA ALA A 75 -4.62 -8.75 9.37
C ALA A 75 -5.50 -7.50 9.50
N CYS A 76 -4.91 -6.34 9.30
CA CYS A 76 -5.59 -5.06 9.23
C CYS A 76 -5.35 -4.46 7.85
N LEU A 77 -6.42 -4.10 7.15
CA LEU A 77 -6.41 -3.37 5.90
C LEU A 77 -6.85 -1.93 6.20
N ILE A 78 -6.02 -0.95 5.87
CA ILE A 78 -6.33 0.46 6.00
C ILE A 78 -6.65 0.99 4.61
N ASP A 79 -7.85 1.55 4.48
CA ASP A 79 -8.48 2.01 3.24
C ASP A 79 -8.72 0.89 2.21
N THR A 80 -9.54 1.21 1.22
CA THR A 80 -9.94 0.24 0.17
C THR A 80 -9.69 0.72 -1.25
N GLY A 81 -9.22 1.97 -1.37
CA GLY A 81 -8.89 2.61 -2.63
C GLY A 81 -10.09 2.95 -3.51
N PHE A 82 -9.82 3.06 -4.81
CA PHE A 82 -10.74 3.51 -5.85
C PHE A 82 -11.68 2.40 -6.34
N GLY A 83 -11.35 1.13 -6.08
CA GLY A 83 -12.15 -0.02 -6.54
C GLY A 83 -12.04 -0.30 -8.04
N SER A 84 -10.87 -0.03 -8.61
CA SER A 84 -10.50 -0.30 -10.02
C SER A 84 -10.31 -1.79 -10.31
N GLY A 85 -10.41 -2.66 -9.29
CA GLY A 85 -10.32 -4.11 -9.39
C GLY A 85 -10.71 -4.83 -8.10
N ASP A 86 -10.63 -6.16 -8.10
CA ASP A 86 -10.91 -6.97 -6.90
C ASP A 86 -9.68 -6.99 -5.96
N LEU A 87 -9.70 -6.07 -5.01
CA LEU A 87 -8.64 -5.94 -3.99
C LEU A 87 -8.53 -7.19 -3.10
N ASN A 88 -9.65 -7.86 -2.79
CA ASN A 88 -9.62 -9.06 -1.96
C ASN A 88 -8.91 -10.18 -2.71
N GLU A 89 -9.31 -10.43 -3.96
CA GLU A 89 -8.65 -11.44 -4.79
C GLU A 89 -7.17 -11.12 -4.98
N TYR A 90 -6.81 -9.85 -5.16
CA TYR A 90 -5.41 -9.43 -5.21
C TYR A 90 -4.65 -9.80 -3.93
N ILE A 91 -5.17 -9.42 -2.76
CA ILE A 91 -4.54 -9.75 -1.46
C ILE A 91 -4.37 -11.26 -1.28
N GLN A 92 -5.37 -12.07 -1.65
CA GLN A 92 -5.28 -13.53 -1.59
C GLN A 92 -4.27 -14.13 -2.58
N SER A 93 -4.06 -13.46 -3.72
CA SER A 93 -3.06 -13.88 -4.72
C SER A 93 -1.62 -13.67 -4.23
N LEU A 94 -1.39 -12.66 -3.38
CA LEU A 94 -0.05 -12.34 -2.85
C LEU A 94 0.49 -13.43 -1.90
N LYS A 95 -0.36 -14.29 -1.35
CA LYS A 95 0.00 -15.33 -0.36
C LYS A 95 0.71 -14.79 0.90
N ILE A 96 0.52 -13.49 1.19
CA ILE A 96 1.05 -12.82 2.39
C ILE A 96 0.11 -13.03 3.58
N VAL A 97 -1.20 -13.06 3.35
CA VAL A 97 -2.22 -13.33 4.36
C VAL A 97 -2.37 -14.84 4.50
N LYS A 98 -2.32 -15.35 5.74
CA LYS A 98 -2.47 -16.78 6.04
C LYS A 98 -3.88 -17.25 5.71
N ASP A 99 -4.02 -18.51 5.30
CA ASP A 99 -5.32 -19.14 5.07
C ASP A 99 -6.23 -18.98 6.30
N LYS A 100 -7.49 -18.56 6.06
CA LYS A 100 -8.53 -18.31 7.09
C LYS A 100 -8.23 -17.17 8.07
N MET A 101 -7.14 -16.42 7.88
CA MET A 101 -6.87 -15.22 8.67
C MET A 101 -7.94 -14.17 8.37
N LYS A 102 -8.53 -13.61 9.43
CA LYS A 102 -9.52 -12.54 9.28
C LYS A 102 -8.81 -11.23 8.94
N ILE A 103 -9.35 -10.50 7.98
CA ILE A 103 -8.92 -9.15 7.64
C ILE A 103 -9.91 -8.17 8.25
N ILE A 104 -9.42 -7.27 9.10
CA ILE A 104 -10.18 -6.13 9.63
C ILE A 104 -9.96 -4.96 8.68
N VAL A 105 -11.01 -4.33 8.19
CA VAL A 105 -10.91 -3.15 7.31
C VAL A 105 -11.18 -1.89 8.11
N ILE A 106 -10.32 -0.89 7.97
CA ILE A 106 -10.40 0.42 8.63
C ILE A 106 -10.27 1.48 7.54
N ASN A 107 -11.34 2.25 7.30
CA ASN A 107 -11.25 3.41 6.42
C ASN A 107 -10.90 4.65 7.24
N THR A 108 -9.92 5.42 6.79
CA THR A 108 -9.41 6.59 7.52
C THR A 108 -10.39 7.75 7.48
N HIS A 109 -11.06 7.95 6.34
CA HIS A 109 -12.16 8.90 6.19
C HIS A 109 -13.14 8.48 5.08
N ASN A 110 -14.17 9.30 4.81
CA ASN A 110 -15.26 8.96 3.89
C ASN A 110 -15.21 9.78 2.60
N HIS A 111 -14.15 9.59 1.84
CA HIS A 111 -13.94 10.14 0.50
C HIS A 111 -14.01 9.01 -0.53
N CYS A 112 -14.50 9.28 -1.75
CA CYS A 112 -14.76 8.21 -2.73
C CYS A 112 -13.47 7.53 -3.21
N GLU A 113 -12.35 8.22 -3.06
CA GLU A 113 -11.02 7.79 -3.42
C GLU A 113 -10.37 6.86 -2.37
N GLU A 114 -11.00 6.72 -1.20
CA GLU A 114 -10.55 5.85 -0.09
C GLU A 114 -11.60 4.80 0.33
N VAL A 115 -12.87 5.05 0.00
CA VAL A 115 -14.03 4.21 0.34
C VAL A 115 -14.80 3.84 -0.92
N SER A 116 -14.18 3.03 -1.78
CA SER A 116 -14.90 2.41 -2.89
C SER A 116 -15.51 1.05 -2.49
N PHE A 117 -14.87 0.34 -1.55
CA PHE A 117 -15.32 -0.98 -1.13
C PHE A 117 -15.79 -0.98 0.32
N PHE A 118 -17.10 -0.98 0.54
CA PHE A 118 -17.71 -1.20 1.84
C PHE A 118 -18.41 -2.56 1.86
N ILE A 119 -18.10 -3.35 2.90
CA ILE A 119 -18.66 -4.66 3.30
C ILE A 119 -17.78 -5.88 2.96
N PHE A 120 -17.08 -6.40 3.99
CA PHE A 120 -17.15 -7.83 4.30
C PHE A 120 -17.57 -7.99 5.77
N VAL A 121 -18.78 -8.51 5.98
CA VAL A 121 -19.15 -9.13 7.25
C VAL A 121 -19.01 -10.64 7.04
N ASN A 122 -18.19 -11.24 7.90
CA ASN A 122 -17.86 -12.67 8.08
C ASN A 122 -18.54 -13.71 7.16
#